data_AF-A0A6C0DW25-F1
#
_entry.id   AF-A0A6C0DW25-F1
#
_cell.length_a   1.000
_cell.length_b   1.000
_cell.length_c   1.000
_cell.angle_alpha   90.00
_cell.angle_beta   90.00
_cell.angle_gamma   90.00
#
_symmetry.space_group_name_H-M   'P 1'
#
loop_
_entity.id
_entity.type
_entity.pdbx_description
1 polymer ?
#
loop_
_entity_poly.entity_id
_entity_poly.type
_entity_poly.pdbx_seq_one_letter_code
_entity_poly.pdbx_strand_id
1 'polypeptide(L)'
;MNYIKCNKKNKQTTAQRKLVKMSVIKATSLDLSQVTFSDVKSDIHGRKMVYINRNNGKIIVQTPKMYAPNGIKRWRKKDSVDNKDDKFEMELSFYGENNSEELRTFHEKWNEFDELIKTKVIEKSKEWLSMPKLDKSTLESVMYTPMVKVPKDKEGNDLPYPSRVRVKLDREMDYAGNYTSRFSSNKKFKTEVMIFNDKKEKMEMDENNAEIIVPKGSQVVCVMELVYLSLSKTTISTKWKLVQAKVFKNKESINGYAMLDDESSQQEDTNEQQQRQYQQEEREQQQQQQEQSLQIEEVSNVRAIRKRVSKLNV
;
A
#
# COMPACT_ATOMS: atom_id res chain seq x y z
N MET A 1 -17.53 12.52 -80.37
CA MET A 1 -16.42 12.29 -79.43
C MET A 1 -16.23 13.54 -78.58
N ASN A 2 -16.58 13.49 -77.30
CA ASN A 2 -15.82 14.07 -76.19
C ASN A 2 -16.59 13.92 -74.88
N TYR A 3 -15.91 13.28 -73.93
CA TYR A 3 -16.43 12.79 -72.66
C TYR A 3 -16.75 13.91 -71.67
N ILE A 4 -17.93 13.79 -71.02
CA ILE A 4 -18.32 14.58 -69.85
C ILE A 4 -17.61 14.01 -68.62
N LYS A 5 -16.68 14.77 -68.01
CA LYS A 5 -16.08 14.44 -66.71
C LYS A 5 -16.94 14.96 -65.57
N CYS A 6 -17.58 14.03 -64.86
CA CYS A 6 -18.26 14.26 -63.59
C CYS A 6 -17.23 14.56 -62.48
N ASN A 7 -17.34 15.72 -61.83
CA ASN A 7 -16.43 16.15 -60.78
C ASN A 7 -17.12 16.07 -59.41
N LYS A 8 -16.92 14.95 -58.69
CA LYS A 8 -17.38 14.75 -57.31
C LYS A 8 -16.51 15.58 -56.34
N LYS A 9 -16.98 16.75 -55.93
CA LYS A 9 -16.44 17.46 -54.76
C LYS A 9 -17.03 16.87 -53.48
N ASN A 10 -16.32 15.90 -52.89
CA ASN A 10 -16.55 15.45 -51.51
C ASN A 10 -16.12 16.56 -50.54
N LYS A 11 -17.08 17.22 -49.91
CA LYS A 11 -16.87 18.01 -48.70
C LYS A 11 -16.73 17.06 -47.50
N GLN A 12 -15.50 16.75 -47.11
CA GLN A 12 -15.21 16.25 -45.77
C GLN A 12 -14.71 17.40 -44.91
N THR A 13 -15.61 17.98 -44.11
CA THR A 13 -15.26 18.89 -43.02
C THR A 13 -14.65 18.09 -41.88
N THR A 14 -13.34 17.94 -41.90
CA THR A 14 -12.56 17.43 -40.77
C THR A 14 -12.48 18.52 -39.70
N ALA A 15 -13.40 18.50 -38.75
CA ALA A 15 -13.22 19.21 -37.49
C ALA A 15 -11.98 18.63 -36.80
N GLN A 16 -10.87 19.37 -36.83
CA GLN A 16 -9.68 19.07 -36.05
C GLN A 16 -10.07 19.05 -34.57
N ARG A 17 -10.29 17.85 -34.01
CA ARG A 17 -10.33 17.65 -32.56
C ARG A 17 -8.95 18.06 -32.04
N LYS A 18 -8.89 19.27 -31.48
CA LYS A 18 -7.75 19.76 -30.71
C LYS A 18 -7.40 18.68 -29.68
N LEU A 19 -6.27 18.02 -29.88
CA LEU A 19 -5.80 16.98 -28.98
C LEU A 19 -5.46 17.68 -27.66
N VAL A 20 -6.37 17.65 -26.69
CA VAL A 20 -6.10 18.19 -25.35
C VAL A 20 -5.00 17.32 -24.75
N LYS A 21 -3.77 17.85 -24.74
CA LYS A 21 -2.61 17.19 -24.13
C LYS A 21 -2.92 16.98 -22.65
N MET A 22 -3.08 15.72 -22.23
CA MET A 22 -3.29 15.36 -20.83
C MET A 22 -2.02 15.66 -20.04
N SER A 23 -1.91 16.85 -19.46
CA SER A 23 -0.77 17.23 -18.63
C SER A 23 -1.02 16.86 -17.17
N VAL A 24 -0.15 16.03 -16.59
CA VAL A 24 -0.06 15.88 -15.14
C VAL A 24 0.49 17.18 -14.56
N ILE A 25 -0.17 17.73 -13.54
CA ILE A 25 0.30 18.91 -12.81
C ILE A 25 0.58 18.55 -11.37
N LYS A 26 1.39 19.34 -10.65
CA LYS A 26 1.48 19.19 -9.19
C LYS A 26 0.14 19.56 -8.56
N ALA A 27 -0.30 18.79 -7.58
CA ALA A 27 -1.53 19.07 -6.86
C ALA A 27 -1.53 20.47 -6.20
N THR A 28 -0.37 20.89 -5.68
CA THR A 28 -0.14 22.23 -5.12
C THR A 28 -0.24 23.37 -6.15
N SER A 29 -0.10 23.05 -7.45
CA SER A 29 -0.18 24.02 -8.56
C SER A 29 -1.56 24.04 -9.25
N LEU A 30 -2.56 23.36 -8.67
CA LEU A 30 -3.90 23.34 -9.24
C LEU A 30 -4.57 24.71 -9.10
N ASP A 31 -4.69 25.41 -10.23
CA ASP A 31 -5.46 26.65 -10.32
C ASP A 31 -6.96 26.35 -10.41
N LEU A 32 -7.67 26.68 -9.33
CA LEU A 32 -9.11 26.46 -9.19
C LEU A 32 -9.96 27.40 -10.06
N SER A 33 -9.41 28.52 -10.55
CA SER A 33 -10.12 29.45 -11.46
C SER A 33 -10.40 28.83 -12.84
N GLN A 34 -9.59 27.84 -13.23
CA GLN A 34 -9.72 27.12 -14.49
C GLN A 34 -10.62 25.87 -14.39
N VAL A 35 -11.21 25.63 -13.22
CA VAL A 35 -12.08 24.49 -12.97
C VAL A 35 -13.48 24.76 -13.51
N THR A 36 -14.01 23.79 -14.23
CA THR A 36 -15.34 23.82 -14.84
C THR A 36 -16.12 22.57 -14.47
N PHE A 37 -17.45 22.70 -14.40
CA PHE A 37 -18.37 21.62 -14.06
C PHE A 37 -19.23 21.32 -15.28
N SER A 38 -19.38 20.04 -15.62
CA SER A 38 -20.31 19.63 -16.68
C SER A 38 -21.75 19.68 -16.22
N ASP A 39 -22.68 19.51 -17.18
CA ASP A 39 -24.05 19.15 -16.86
C ASP A 39 -24.13 17.83 -16.08
N VAL A 40 -25.22 17.67 -15.32
CA VAL A 40 -25.51 16.45 -14.56
C VAL A 40 -25.73 15.29 -15.51
N LYS A 41 -25.10 14.16 -15.18
CA LYS A 41 -25.30 12.89 -15.87
C LYS A 41 -25.77 11.85 -14.87
N SER A 42 -26.61 10.93 -15.34
CA SER A 42 -27.00 9.75 -14.59
C SER A 42 -26.22 8.55 -15.10
N ASP A 43 -25.72 7.72 -14.19
CA ASP A 43 -25.18 6.42 -14.56
C ASP A 43 -26.31 5.38 -14.80
N ILE A 44 -25.95 4.15 -15.17
CA ILE A 44 -26.89 3.06 -15.43
C ILE A 44 -27.74 2.67 -14.20
N HIS A 45 -27.33 3.09 -13.00
CA HIS A 45 -28.02 2.84 -11.74
C HIS A 45 -28.75 4.09 -11.22
N GLY A 46 -28.90 5.13 -12.06
CA GLY A 46 -29.58 6.37 -11.70
C GLY A 46 -28.81 7.28 -10.75
N ARG A 47 -27.52 7.00 -10.46
CA ARG A 47 -26.69 7.88 -9.64
C ARG A 47 -26.31 9.11 -10.45
N LYS A 48 -26.58 10.28 -9.88
CA LYS A 48 -26.21 11.56 -10.50
C LYS A 48 -24.73 11.84 -10.27
N MET A 49 -24.07 12.35 -11.30
CA MET A 49 -22.67 12.74 -11.25
C MET A 49 -22.40 13.94 -12.15
N VAL A 50 -21.39 14.73 -11.79
CA VAL A 50 -20.89 15.86 -12.56
C VAL A 50 -19.40 15.65 -12.82
N TYR A 51 -18.96 15.88 -14.05
CA TYR A 51 -17.54 15.88 -14.37
C TYR A 51 -16.93 17.23 -14.02
N ILE A 52 -15.79 17.19 -13.31
CA ILE A 52 -15.01 18.37 -13.00
C ILE A 52 -13.78 18.36 -13.91
N ASN A 53 -13.63 19.41 -14.72
CA ASN A 53 -12.63 19.52 -15.76
C ASN A 53 -11.76 20.76 -15.54
N ARG A 54 -10.54 20.73 -16.08
CA ARG A 54 -9.64 21.88 -16.18
C ARG A 54 -9.22 22.05 -17.63
N ASN A 55 -9.35 23.26 -18.19
CA ASN A 55 -9.00 23.55 -19.59
C ASN A 55 -9.65 22.56 -20.58
N ASN A 56 -10.93 22.23 -20.37
CA ASN A 56 -11.68 21.24 -21.16
C ASN A 56 -11.10 19.81 -21.14
N GLY A 57 -10.19 19.52 -20.19
CA GLY A 57 -9.58 18.21 -19.98
C GLY A 57 -9.79 17.70 -18.56
N LYS A 58 -9.36 16.45 -18.33
CA LYS A 58 -9.42 15.82 -17.01
C LYS A 58 -8.42 16.47 -16.05
N ILE A 59 -8.77 16.51 -14.77
CA ILE A 59 -7.85 16.90 -13.71
C ILE A 59 -7.01 15.68 -13.33
N ILE A 60 -5.71 15.73 -13.65
CA ILE A 60 -4.73 14.71 -13.28
C ILE A 60 -3.61 15.40 -12.51
N VAL A 61 -3.43 15.01 -11.26
CA VAL A 61 -2.53 15.69 -10.31
C VAL A 61 -1.52 14.72 -9.72
N GLN A 62 -0.30 15.20 -9.49
CA GLN A 62 0.72 14.52 -8.72
C GLN A 62 0.69 15.02 -7.28
N THR A 63 0.62 14.12 -6.31
CA THR A 63 0.73 14.44 -4.88
C THR A 63 2.16 14.82 -4.51
N PRO A 64 2.36 15.49 -3.38
CA PRO A 64 3.64 15.45 -2.66
C PRO A 64 4.02 14.01 -2.29
N LYS A 65 5.23 13.82 -1.74
CA LYS A 65 5.60 12.54 -1.12
C LYS A 65 4.85 12.40 0.21
N MET A 66 3.93 11.44 0.30
CA MET A 66 3.03 11.26 1.44
C MET A 66 3.19 9.90 2.08
N TYR A 67 2.89 9.81 3.39
CA TYR A 67 2.86 8.55 4.11
C TYR A 67 1.56 7.79 3.79
N ALA A 68 1.67 6.50 3.43
CA ALA A 68 0.54 5.60 3.23
C ALA A 68 0.41 4.68 4.46
N PRO A 69 -0.25 5.13 5.55
CA PRO A 69 -0.23 4.43 6.84
C PRO A 69 -0.74 3.00 6.78
N ASN A 70 -1.62 2.68 5.82
CA ASN A 70 -2.22 1.37 5.63
C ASN A 70 -1.79 0.70 4.31
N GLY A 71 -0.90 1.31 3.53
CA GLY A 71 -0.59 0.83 2.19
C GLY A 71 -1.81 0.81 1.26
N ILE A 72 -1.82 -0.10 0.29
CA ILE A 72 -3.06 -0.49 -0.39
C ILE A 72 -3.84 -1.44 0.50
N LYS A 73 -5.14 -1.17 0.66
CA LYS A 73 -6.07 -2.00 1.42
C LYS A 73 -7.09 -2.64 0.50
N ARG A 74 -7.27 -3.96 0.63
CA ARG A 74 -8.43 -4.68 0.09
C ARG A 74 -9.58 -4.65 1.11
N TRP A 75 -10.73 -4.15 0.69
CA TRP A 75 -11.97 -4.26 1.45
C TRP A 75 -12.86 -5.32 0.80
N ARG A 76 -13.28 -6.29 1.61
CA ARG A 76 -14.22 -7.35 1.26
C ARG A 76 -15.31 -7.44 2.33
N LYS A 77 -16.56 -7.69 1.92
CA LYS A 77 -17.65 -7.98 2.86
C LYS A 77 -17.39 -9.33 3.53
N LYS A 78 -17.66 -9.42 4.84
CA LYS A 78 -17.36 -10.62 5.65
C LYS A 78 -17.95 -11.91 5.06
N ASP A 79 -19.18 -11.82 4.55
CA ASP A 79 -19.92 -12.98 4.04
C ASP A 79 -19.81 -13.16 2.51
N SER A 80 -18.83 -12.51 1.86
CA SER A 80 -18.63 -12.63 0.41
C SER A 80 -17.98 -13.96 0.07
N VAL A 81 -18.65 -14.76 -0.76
CA VAL A 81 -18.13 -16.04 -1.30
C VAL A 81 -17.19 -15.85 -2.50
N ASP A 82 -17.23 -14.68 -3.12
CA ASP A 82 -16.39 -14.32 -4.26
C ASP A 82 -15.75 -12.93 -4.09
N ASN A 83 -14.92 -12.54 -5.05
CA ASN A 83 -14.23 -11.25 -5.05
C ASN A 83 -15.00 -10.13 -5.75
N LYS A 84 -16.27 -10.30 -6.17
CA LYS A 84 -16.95 -9.34 -7.06
C LYS A 84 -17.14 -7.96 -6.42
N ASP A 85 -17.38 -7.93 -5.11
CA ASP A 85 -17.62 -6.71 -4.34
C ASP A 85 -16.35 -6.09 -3.74
N ASP A 86 -15.18 -6.66 -4.05
CA ASP A 86 -13.92 -6.18 -3.50
C ASP A 86 -13.60 -4.77 -3.98
N LYS A 87 -13.15 -3.94 -3.03
CA LYS A 87 -12.73 -2.56 -3.27
C LYS A 87 -11.28 -2.40 -2.84
N PHE A 88 -10.52 -1.68 -3.65
CA PHE A 88 -9.13 -1.39 -3.37
C PHE A 88 -8.95 0.12 -3.24
N GLU A 89 -8.32 0.54 -2.15
CA GLU A 89 -8.06 1.93 -1.87
C GLU A 89 -6.74 2.10 -1.11
N MET A 90 -6.18 3.30 -1.22
CA MET A 90 -5.01 3.74 -0.46
C MET A 90 -5.34 5.09 0.15
N GLU A 91 -4.96 5.29 1.41
CA GLU A 91 -5.08 6.57 2.10
C GLU A 91 -3.70 7.21 2.23
N LEU A 92 -3.60 8.48 1.87
CA LEU A 92 -2.38 9.28 1.94
C LEU A 92 -2.52 10.25 3.10
N SER A 93 -1.63 10.15 4.07
CA SER A 93 -1.68 10.91 5.31
C SER A 93 -0.91 12.21 5.20
N PHE A 94 -1.47 13.27 5.78
CA PHE A 94 -0.82 14.55 6.02
C PHE A 94 0.11 14.52 7.24
N TYR A 95 0.58 13.33 7.65
CA TYR A 95 1.62 13.21 8.67
C TYR A 95 2.87 14.00 8.27
N GLY A 96 3.36 14.85 9.18
CA GLY A 96 4.50 15.73 8.93
C GLY A 96 4.16 17.07 8.28
N GLU A 97 2.88 17.40 8.10
CA GLU A 97 2.43 18.69 7.53
C GLU A 97 3.04 19.92 8.23
N ASN A 98 3.13 19.91 9.56
CA ASN A 98 3.74 21.00 10.33
C ASN A 98 5.18 21.31 9.92
N ASN A 99 5.88 20.31 9.37
CA ASN A 99 7.29 20.39 8.98
C ASN A 99 7.49 20.44 7.46
N SER A 100 6.42 20.45 6.66
CA SER A 100 6.49 20.41 5.20
C SER A 100 5.52 21.41 4.57
N GLU A 101 6.09 22.49 4.01
CA GLU A 101 5.32 23.50 3.28
C GLU A 101 4.58 22.90 2.08
N GLU A 102 5.16 21.92 1.38
CA GLU A 102 4.51 21.27 0.24
C GLU A 102 3.27 20.47 0.68
N LEU A 103 3.33 19.78 1.83
CA LEU A 103 2.17 19.08 2.39
C LEU A 103 1.09 20.04 2.86
N ARG A 104 1.47 21.13 3.54
CA ARG A 104 0.53 22.16 4.00
C ARG A 104 -0.18 22.85 2.84
N THR A 105 0.57 23.22 1.80
CA THR A 105 0.00 23.80 0.57
C THR A 105 -0.97 22.84 -0.10
N PHE A 106 -0.64 21.54 -0.13
CA PHE A 106 -1.52 20.52 -0.70
C PHE A 106 -2.81 20.36 0.13
N HIS A 107 -2.70 20.36 1.46
CA HIS A 107 -3.83 20.29 2.39
C HIS A 107 -4.78 21.48 2.22
N GLU A 108 -4.23 22.71 2.24
CA GLU A 108 -4.97 23.95 2.04
C GLU A 108 -5.67 23.97 0.67
N LYS A 109 -4.97 23.63 -0.41
CA LYS A 109 -5.57 23.59 -1.76
C LYS A 109 -6.72 22.59 -1.87
N TRP A 110 -6.65 21.46 -1.17
CA TRP A 110 -7.75 20.50 -1.15
C TRP A 110 -8.96 21.06 -0.40
N ASN A 111 -8.76 21.77 0.71
CA ASN A 111 -9.84 22.43 1.45
C ASN A 111 -10.47 23.58 0.64
N GLU A 112 -9.66 24.40 -0.05
CA GLU A 112 -10.16 25.43 -0.96
C GLU A 112 -11.00 24.82 -2.10
N PHE A 113 -10.55 23.68 -2.64
CA PHE A 113 -11.29 23.00 -3.69
C PHE A 113 -12.62 22.43 -3.16
N ASP A 114 -12.65 21.92 -1.93
CA ASP A 114 -13.90 21.55 -1.25
C ASP A 114 -14.85 22.75 -1.11
N GLU A 115 -14.37 23.94 -0.73
CA GLU A 115 -15.21 25.16 -0.68
C GLU A 115 -15.79 25.55 -2.05
N LEU A 116 -14.98 25.47 -3.12
CA LEU A 116 -15.45 25.73 -4.49
C LEU A 116 -16.58 24.76 -4.87
N ILE A 117 -16.40 23.46 -4.58
CA ILE A 117 -17.41 22.45 -4.88
C ILE A 117 -18.68 22.71 -4.07
N LYS A 118 -18.56 22.97 -2.77
CA LYS A 118 -19.73 23.24 -1.91
C LYS A 118 -20.52 24.45 -2.40
N THR A 119 -19.83 25.53 -2.76
CA THR A 119 -20.44 26.73 -3.34
C THR A 119 -21.20 26.39 -4.62
N LYS A 120 -20.60 25.60 -5.50
CA LYS A 120 -21.24 25.20 -6.77
C LYS A 120 -22.44 24.28 -6.57
N VAL A 121 -22.37 23.37 -5.60
CA VAL A 121 -23.47 22.47 -5.23
C VAL A 121 -24.67 23.25 -4.71
N ILE A 122 -24.47 24.27 -3.88
CA ILE A 122 -25.53 25.15 -3.38
C ILE A 122 -26.16 25.93 -4.54
N GLU A 123 -25.33 26.58 -5.37
CA GLU A 123 -25.79 27.33 -6.56
C GLU A 123 -26.65 26.46 -7.49
N LYS A 124 -26.28 25.18 -7.64
CA LYS A 124 -26.91 24.23 -8.56
C LYS A 124 -27.83 23.23 -7.88
N SER A 125 -28.24 23.42 -6.62
CA SER A 125 -28.96 22.41 -5.83
C SER A 125 -30.26 21.93 -6.49
N LYS A 126 -30.99 22.84 -7.15
CA LYS A 126 -32.25 22.50 -7.85
C LYS A 126 -32.01 21.58 -9.04
N GLU A 127 -30.98 21.86 -9.82
CA GLU A 127 -30.62 21.09 -11.01
C GLU A 127 -29.96 19.75 -10.62
N TRP A 128 -28.97 19.83 -9.73
CA TRP A 128 -28.09 18.70 -9.37
C TRP A 128 -28.74 17.73 -8.41
N LEU A 129 -29.46 18.23 -7.40
CA LEU A 129 -30.01 17.41 -6.31
C LEU A 129 -31.54 17.35 -6.34
N SER A 130 -32.18 18.06 -7.28
CA SER A 130 -33.64 18.22 -7.29
C SER A 130 -34.14 18.82 -5.96
N MET A 131 -33.34 19.72 -5.37
CA MET A 131 -33.63 20.41 -4.12
C MET A 131 -33.79 21.92 -4.37
N PRO A 132 -34.99 22.50 -4.18
CA PRO A 132 -35.25 23.91 -4.49
C PRO A 132 -34.34 24.88 -3.74
N LYS A 133 -33.97 24.54 -2.50
CA LYS A 133 -33.02 25.26 -1.66
C LYS A 133 -32.15 24.25 -0.93
N LEU A 134 -30.90 24.61 -0.74
CA LEU A 134 -29.94 23.89 0.07
C LEU A 134 -29.10 24.93 0.81
N ASP A 135 -29.09 24.87 2.14
CA ASP A 135 -28.24 25.73 2.96
C ASP A 135 -26.85 25.11 3.14
N LYS A 136 -25.86 25.96 3.43
CA LYS A 136 -24.46 25.55 3.59
C LYS A 136 -24.27 24.60 4.77
N SER A 137 -24.99 24.83 5.88
CA SER A 137 -24.86 24.01 7.09
C SER A 137 -25.30 22.57 6.84
N THR A 138 -26.46 22.35 6.23
CA THR A 138 -26.98 21.02 5.88
C THR A 138 -26.06 20.32 4.89
N LEU A 139 -25.53 21.04 3.90
CA LEU A 139 -24.57 20.49 2.97
C LEU A 139 -23.33 19.96 3.72
N GLU A 140 -22.75 20.76 4.61
CA GLU A 140 -21.52 20.42 5.31
C GLU A 140 -21.66 19.29 6.33
N SER A 141 -22.76 19.28 7.10
CA SER A 141 -22.92 18.32 8.19
C SER A 141 -23.50 16.97 7.77
N VAL A 142 -24.35 16.94 6.73
CA VAL A 142 -25.11 15.74 6.36
C VAL A 142 -24.69 15.18 5.01
N MET A 143 -24.46 16.04 4.03
CA MET A 143 -24.39 15.61 2.62
C MET A 143 -22.96 15.51 2.11
N TYR A 144 -22.06 16.38 2.54
CA TYR A 144 -20.74 16.51 1.95
C TYR A 144 -19.71 15.61 2.62
N THR A 145 -18.92 14.90 1.82
CA THR A 145 -17.73 14.18 2.29
C THR A 145 -16.49 14.91 1.79
N PRO A 146 -15.68 15.51 2.69
CA PRO A 146 -14.50 16.27 2.29
C PRO A 146 -13.42 15.36 1.68
N MET A 147 -12.59 15.96 0.83
CA MET A 147 -11.44 15.29 0.23
C MET A 147 -10.36 15.01 1.28
N VAL A 148 -10.15 15.95 2.19
CA VAL A 148 -9.33 15.78 3.39
C VAL A 148 -10.21 15.27 4.51
N LYS A 149 -9.96 14.05 4.97
CA LYS A 149 -10.72 13.40 6.02
C LYS A 149 -9.95 13.40 7.32
N VAL A 150 -10.55 14.01 8.35
CA VAL A 150 -10.13 13.85 9.73
C VAL A 150 -10.61 12.47 10.21
N PRO A 151 -9.72 11.61 10.73
CA PRO A 151 -10.11 10.33 11.30
C PRO A 151 -11.03 10.54 12.50
N LYS A 152 -12.16 9.85 12.52
CA LYS A 152 -13.15 9.91 13.60
C LYS A 152 -13.38 8.53 14.21
N ASP A 153 -13.75 8.49 15.48
CA ASP A 153 -14.20 7.28 16.15
C ASP A 153 -15.62 6.87 15.73
N LYS A 154 -16.20 5.87 16.40
CA LYS A 154 -17.57 5.41 16.13
C LYS A 154 -18.64 6.41 16.58
N GLU A 155 -18.30 7.31 17.48
CA GLU A 155 -19.19 8.31 18.09
C GLU A 155 -19.10 9.65 17.34
N GLY A 156 -18.14 9.80 16.43
CA GLY A 156 -17.94 10.98 15.60
C GLY A 156 -16.87 11.95 16.12
N ASN A 157 -16.21 11.63 17.23
CA ASN A 157 -15.15 12.45 17.80
C ASN A 157 -13.87 12.32 16.99
N ASP A 158 -13.11 13.41 16.90
CA ASP A 158 -11.84 13.44 16.18
C ASP A 158 -10.79 12.61 16.91
N LEU A 159 -10.13 11.72 16.17
CA LEU A 159 -9.01 10.93 16.67
C LEU A 159 -7.71 11.70 16.51
N PRO A 160 -6.68 11.44 17.35
CA PRO A 160 -5.38 12.11 17.30
C PRO A 160 -4.49 11.58 16.16
N TYR A 161 -5.07 11.29 15.01
CA TYR A 161 -4.37 10.84 13.82
C TYR A 161 -4.40 11.93 12.74
N PRO A 162 -3.32 12.09 11.97
CA PRO A 162 -3.31 13.08 10.89
C PRO A 162 -4.43 12.81 9.88
N SER A 163 -4.93 13.90 9.30
CA SER A 163 -5.91 13.85 8.22
C SER A 163 -5.37 13.07 7.01
N ARG A 164 -6.29 12.60 6.15
CA ARG A 164 -5.96 11.75 5.00
C ARG A 164 -6.76 12.10 3.77
N VAL A 165 -6.15 11.94 2.60
CA VAL A 165 -6.85 11.89 1.31
C VAL A 165 -6.90 10.46 0.80
N ARG A 166 -8.01 10.07 0.17
CA ARG A 166 -8.23 8.72 -0.33
C ARG A 166 -8.12 8.65 -1.84
N VAL A 167 -7.38 7.65 -2.33
CA VAL A 167 -7.31 7.28 -3.74
C VAL A 167 -7.81 5.85 -3.96
N LYS A 168 -8.65 5.63 -4.97
CA LYS A 168 -9.20 4.30 -5.30
C LYS A 168 -8.42 3.64 -6.43
N LEU A 169 -8.34 2.30 -6.39
CA LEU A 169 -7.84 1.50 -7.50
C LEU A 169 -9.04 0.86 -8.19
N ASP A 170 -9.29 1.25 -9.43
CA ASP A 170 -10.35 0.63 -10.22
C ASP A 170 -9.84 -0.71 -10.76
N ARG A 171 -10.65 -1.76 -10.64
CA ARG A 171 -10.34 -3.09 -11.17
C ARG A 171 -10.68 -3.17 -12.65
N GLU A 172 -9.89 -3.95 -13.38
CA GLU A 172 -10.13 -4.23 -14.78
C GLU A 172 -11.16 -5.36 -14.93
N MET A 173 -12.04 -5.21 -15.93
CA MET A 173 -13.01 -6.23 -16.34
C MET A 173 -12.69 -6.73 -17.75
N ASP A 174 -12.91 -8.02 -17.98
CA ASP A 174 -12.89 -8.63 -19.30
C ASP A 174 -14.14 -8.21 -20.11
N TYR A 175 -14.26 -8.74 -21.33
CA TYR A 175 -15.42 -8.46 -22.18
C TYR A 175 -16.71 -9.15 -21.72
N ALA A 176 -16.60 -10.18 -20.87
CA ALA A 176 -17.72 -10.89 -20.27
C ALA A 176 -18.20 -10.26 -18.95
N GLY A 177 -17.51 -9.20 -18.47
CA GLY A 177 -17.82 -8.51 -17.22
C GLY A 177 -17.19 -9.13 -15.98
N ASN A 178 -16.27 -10.10 -16.13
CA ASN A 178 -15.53 -10.69 -15.01
C ASN A 178 -14.27 -9.88 -14.71
N TYR A 179 -13.87 -9.83 -13.44
CA TYR A 179 -12.64 -9.14 -13.03
C TYR A 179 -11.39 -9.96 -13.38
N THR A 180 -10.39 -9.32 -13.99
CA THR A 180 -9.18 -9.97 -14.51
C THR A 180 -8.01 -10.04 -13.52
N SER A 181 -8.24 -9.76 -12.23
CA SER A 181 -7.26 -9.53 -11.16
C SER A 181 -6.37 -8.29 -11.30
N ARG A 182 -6.41 -7.61 -12.46
CA ARG A 182 -5.61 -6.40 -12.71
C ARG A 182 -6.33 -5.14 -12.28
N PHE A 183 -5.55 -4.09 -12.06
CA PHE A 183 -6.06 -2.73 -11.87
C PHE A 183 -5.98 -1.92 -13.17
N SER A 184 -6.99 -1.09 -13.41
CA SER A 184 -7.06 -0.24 -14.59
C SER A 184 -7.12 1.25 -14.21
N SER A 185 -6.13 2.01 -14.68
CA SER A 185 -6.15 3.47 -14.65
C SER A 185 -7.13 4.04 -15.66
N ASN A 186 -7.39 3.36 -16.78
CA ASN A 186 -8.38 3.77 -17.77
C ASN A 186 -9.18 2.59 -18.31
N LYS A 187 -10.42 2.45 -17.82
CA LYS A 187 -11.33 1.37 -18.20
C LYS A 187 -11.61 1.29 -19.71
N LYS A 188 -11.64 2.42 -20.43
CA LYS A 188 -11.96 2.44 -21.86
C LYS A 188 -10.85 1.82 -22.70
N PHE A 189 -9.60 2.08 -22.33
CA PHE A 189 -8.42 1.61 -23.06
C PHE A 189 -7.72 0.44 -22.35
N LYS A 190 -8.32 -0.10 -21.28
CA LYS A 190 -7.74 -1.12 -20.39
C LYS A 190 -6.30 -0.81 -20.00
N THR A 191 -6.01 0.48 -19.76
CA THR A 191 -4.68 0.91 -19.33
C THR A 191 -4.48 0.51 -17.88
N GLU A 192 -3.36 -0.14 -17.57
CA GLU A 192 -3.03 -0.59 -16.22
C GLU A 192 -2.74 0.57 -15.27
N VAL A 193 -2.80 0.32 -13.96
CA VAL A 193 -2.22 1.20 -12.95
C VAL A 193 -0.74 0.89 -12.83
N MET A 194 0.13 1.86 -13.12
CA MET A 194 1.58 1.64 -13.09
C MET A 194 2.17 1.95 -11.72
N ILE A 195 2.86 1.00 -11.11
CA ILE A 195 3.57 1.20 -9.86
C ILE A 195 5.07 1.09 -10.11
N PHE A 196 5.84 2.00 -9.53
CA PHE A 196 7.29 2.05 -9.64
C PHE A 196 7.92 2.02 -8.26
N ASN A 197 9.10 1.41 -8.13
CA ASN A 197 9.89 1.51 -6.91
C ASN A 197 10.67 2.85 -6.83
N ASP A 198 11.50 3.00 -5.80
CA ASP A 198 12.33 4.17 -5.58
C ASP A 198 13.36 4.41 -6.71
N LYS A 199 13.78 3.34 -7.39
CA LYS A 199 14.65 3.33 -8.58
C LYS A 199 13.93 3.57 -9.91
N LYS A 200 12.61 3.79 -9.89
CA LYS A 200 11.75 3.97 -11.08
C LYS A 200 11.61 2.69 -11.94
N GLU A 201 11.86 1.52 -11.37
CA GLU A 201 11.60 0.25 -12.02
C GLU A 201 10.13 -0.13 -11.82
N LYS A 202 9.46 -0.59 -12.88
CA LYS A 202 8.06 -1.00 -12.81
C LYS A 202 7.93 -2.24 -11.92
N MET A 203 6.95 -2.22 -11.02
CA MET A 203 6.55 -3.37 -10.21
C MET A 203 5.23 -3.91 -10.73
N GLU A 204 5.17 -5.22 -10.99
CA GLU A 204 3.94 -5.89 -11.40
C GLU A 204 2.98 -6.03 -10.20
N MET A 205 1.75 -5.55 -10.37
CA MET A 205 0.76 -5.49 -9.31
C MET A 205 -0.59 -6.03 -9.76
N ASP A 206 -1.15 -6.93 -8.97
CA ASP A 206 -2.50 -7.48 -9.08
C ASP A 206 -3.21 -7.46 -7.72
N GLU A 207 -4.46 -7.93 -7.69
CA GLU A 207 -5.27 -7.99 -6.48
C GLU A 207 -4.72 -8.87 -5.35
N ASN A 208 -3.84 -9.83 -5.66
CA ASN A 208 -3.29 -10.78 -4.71
C ASN A 208 -2.01 -10.28 -4.06
N ASN A 209 -1.26 -9.43 -4.76
CA ASN A 209 0.01 -8.90 -4.27
C ASN A 209 -0.02 -7.40 -3.93
N ALA A 210 -1.13 -6.68 -4.14
CA ALA A 210 -1.20 -5.22 -3.96
C ALA A 210 -0.70 -4.73 -2.59
N GLU A 211 -1.03 -5.45 -1.51
CA GLU A 211 -0.61 -5.10 -0.14
C GLU A 211 0.89 -5.33 0.09
N ILE A 212 1.53 -6.21 -0.69
CA ILE A 212 2.97 -6.47 -0.65
C ILE A 212 3.74 -5.45 -1.51
N ILE A 213 3.14 -5.04 -2.63
CA ILE A 213 3.70 -4.03 -3.53
C ILE A 213 3.70 -2.65 -2.87
N VAL A 214 2.61 -2.30 -2.20
CA VAL A 214 2.49 -1.06 -1.41
C VAL A 214 2.13 -1.41 0.04
N PRO A 215 3.12 -1.81 0.86
CA PRO A 215 2.88 -2.25 2.22
C PRO A 215 2.53 -1.09 3.14
N LYS A 216 1.94 -1.46 4.28
CA LYS A 216 1.67 -0.58 5.41
C LYS A 216 2.92 0.23 5.77
N GLY A 217 2.76 1.54 5.91
CA GLY A 217 3.85 2.43 6.30
C GLY A 217 4.81 2.82 5.17
N SER A 218 4.49 2.49 3.92
CA SER A 218 5.22 3.03 2.78
C SER A 218 5.06 4.54 2.66
N GLN A 219 6.01 5.21 2.04
CA GLN A 219 5.78 6.55 1.49
C GLN A 219 5.53 6.43 -0.01
N VAL A 220 4.68 7.29 -0.57
CA VAL A 220 4.32 7.25 -1.98
C VAL A 220 4.24 8.66 -2.58
N VAL A 221 4.55 8.75 -3.87
CA VAL A 221 4.17 9.88 -4.73
C VAL A 221 3.17 9.34 -5.73
N CYS A 222 1.94 9.85 -5.72
CA CYS A 222 0.86 9.34 -6.57
C CYS A 222 0.54 10.33 -7.67
N VAL A 223 0.20 9.82 -8.84
CA VAL A 223 -0.58 10.56 -9.83
C VAL A 223 -2.00 10.02 -9.79
N MET A 224 -2.95 10.91 -9.54
CA MET A 224 -4.36 10.60 -9.41
C MET A 224 -5.21 11.41 -10.38
N GLU A 225 -6.27 10.79 -10.88
CA GLU A 225 -7.25 11.39 -11.78
C GLU A 225 -8.56 11.61 -11.03
N LEU A 226 -9.10 12.83 -11.11
CA LEU A 226 -10.46 13.13 -10.68
C LEU A 226 -11.43 12.56 -11.71
N VAL A 227 -12.23 11.58 -11.29
CA VAL A 227 -13.15 10.87 -12.19
C VAL A 227 -14.46 11.66 -12.34
N TYR A 228 -15.11 12.00 -11.23
CA TYR A 228 -16.34 12.79 -11.18
C TYR A 228 -16.66 13.21 -9.74
N LEU A 229 -17.55 14.18 -9.58
CA LEU A 229 -18.29 14.46 -8.36
C LEU A 229 -19.56 13.62 -8.34
N SER A 230 -19.68 12.73 -7.36
CA SER A 230 -20.91 11.97 -7.12
C SER A 230 -21.92 12.85 -6.40
N LEU A 231 -23.17 12.84 -6.86
CA LEU A 231 -24.25 13.65 -6.31
C LEU A 231 -25.37 12.75 -5.83
N SER A 232 -25.62 12.75 -4.53
CA SER A 232 -26.80 12.15 -3.93
C SER A 232 -27.29 13.01 -2.77
N LYS A 233 -28.53 12.79 -2.35
CA LYS A 233 -29.11 13.51 -1.20
C LYS A 233 -28.48 13.14 0.14
N THR A 234 -27.73 12.03 0.19
CA THR A 234 -27.09 11.52 1.41
C THR A 234 -25.58 11.65 1.38
N THR A 235 -24.97 11.73 0.19
CA THR A 235 -23.52 11.75 0.04
C THR A 235 -23.10 12.45 -1.25
N ILE A 236 -22.29 13.49 -1.12
CA ILE A 236 -21.64 14.25 -2.17
C ILE A 236 -20.14 14.10 -1.95
N SER A 237 -19.44 13.58 -2.95
CA SER A 237 -18.00 13.31 -2.82
C SER A 237 -17.32 13.24 -4.17
N THR A 238 -16.07 13.69 -4.23
CA THR A 238 -15.23 13.51 -5.41
C THR A 238 -14.69 12.07 -5.44
N LYS A 239 -14.71 11.44 -6.62
CA LYS A 239 -14.02 10.16 -6.85
C LYS A 239 -12.64 10.42 -7.46
N TRP A 240 -11.59 10.12 -6.70
CA TRP A 240 -10.21 10.07 -7.19
C TRP A 240 -9.76 8.63 -7.42
N LYS A 241 -9.14 8.36 -8.56
CA LYS A 241 -8.52 7.06 -8.86
C LYS A 241 -7.02 7.18 -9.06
N LEU A 242 -6.30 6.10 -8.77
CA LEU A 242 -4.87 6.00 -8.99
C LEU A 242 -4.58 5.78 -10.48
N VAL A 243 -3.61 6.52 -11.02
CA VAL A 243 -3.10 6.34 -12.38
C VAL A 243 -1.72 5.68 -12.32
N GLN A 244 -0.84 6.24 -11.49
CA GLN A 244 0.48 5.68 -11.24
C GLN A 244 0.96 6.05 -9.83
N ALA A 245 1.89 5.28 -9.27
CA ALA A 245 2.55 5.63 -8.01
C ALA A 245 4.03 5.28 -8.05
N LYS A 246 4.85 6.11 -7.40
CA LYS A 246 6.21 5.78 -6.99
C LYS A 246 6.21 5.42 -5.51
N VAL A 247 6.71 4.24 -5.17
CA VAL A 247 6.65 3.66 -3.82
C VAL A 247 8.04 3.66 -3.21
N PHE A 248 8.12 4.15 -1.98
CA PHE A 248 9.28 4.10 -1.12
C PHE A 248 8.92 3.19 0.06
N LYS A 249 9.30 1.91 -0.04
CA LYS A 249 9.05 0.94 1.03
C LYS A 249 9.84 1.34 2.27
N ASN A 250 9.26 1.13 3.44
CA ASN A 250 10.01 1.28 4.67
C ASN A 250 11.10 0.19 4.68
N LYS A 251 12.37 0.60 4.78
CA LYS A 251 13.52 -0.33 4.79
C LYS A 251 13.65 -1.06 6.13
N GLU A 252 12.89 -0.65 7.14
CA GLU A 252 13.06 -1.06 8.54
C GLU A 252 12.14 -2.22 8.97
N SER A 253 11.34 -2.82 8.08
CA SER A 253 10.62 -4.03 8.45
C SER A 253 11.60 -5.20 8.54
N ILE A 254 12.04 -5.49 9.76
CA ILE A 254 12.67 -6.76 10.12
C ILE A 254 11.69 -7.87 9.73
N ASN A 255 11.97 -8.55 8.61
CA ASN A 255 11.12 -9.62 8.07
C ASN A 255 11.62 -11.03 8.48
N GLY A 256 12.48 -11.10 9.49
CA GLY A 256 13.08 -12.33 10.00
C GLY A 256 13.45 -12.20 11.47
N TYR A 257 14.01 -13.25 12.05
CA TYR A 257 14.58 -13.17 13.39
C TYR A 257 15.75 -12.19 13.39
N ALA A 258 15.58 -11.04 14.07
CA ALA A 258 16.64 -10.06 14.29
C ALA A 258 16.72 -9.65 15.77
N MET A 259 16.18 -10.51 16.64
CA MET A 259 16.51 -10.44 18.05
C MET A 259 17.95 -10.93 18.19
N LEU A 260 18.74 -10.20 18.96
CA LEU A 260 20.03 -10.71 19.38
C LEU A 260 19.72 -11.81 20.40
N ASP A 261 20.21 -13.02 20.15
CA ASP A 261 20.19 -14.06 21.16
C ASP A 261 21.04 -13.54 22.32
N ASP A 262 20.42 -13.32 23.48
CA ASP A 262 21.19 -13.08 24.69
C ASP A 262 22.05 -14.34 24.93
N GLU A 263 23.37 -14.21 24.74
CA GLU A 263 24.37 -15.22 25.12
C GLU A 263 24.33 -15.58 26.63
N SER A 264 23.33 -15.12 27.39
CA SER A 264 23.03 -15.58 28.74
C SER A 264 22.24 -16.89 28.79
N SER A 265 21.79 -17.44 27.65
CA SER A 265 21.04 -18.71 27.62
C SER A 265 21.89 -19.92 27.20
N GLN A 266 23.18 -19.74 26.93
CA GLN A 266 24.10 -20.82 26.51
C GLN A 266 25.17 -21.16 27.56
N GLN A 267 25.08 -20.66 28.79
CA GLN A 267 26.07 -20.97 29.83
C GLN A 267 25.76 -22.23 30.66
N GLU A 268 24.59 -22.86 30.50
CA GLU A 268 24.27 -24.07 31.28
C GLU A 268 24.75 -25.38 30.61
N ASP A 269 24.80 -25.46 29.28
CA ASP A 269 25.16 -26.72 28.59
C ASP A 269 26.67 -26.98 28.47
N THR A 270 27.50 -25.94 28.44
CA THR A 270 28.96 -26.12 28.28
C THR A 270 29.64 -26.61 29.57
N ASN A 271 29.13 -26.19 30.74
CA ASN A 271 29.68 -26.61 32.03
C ASN A 271 29.39 -28.08 32.34
N GLU A 272 28.21 -28.60 32.00
CA GLU A 272 27.91 -30.02 32.20
C GLU A 272 28.73 -30.93 31.27
N GLN A 273 29.00 -30.50 30.04
CA GLN A 273 29.84 -31.28 29.11
C GLN A 273 31.30 -31.28 29.55
N GLN A 274 31.85 -30.13 29.98
CA GLN A 274 33.22 -30.06 30.51
C GLN A 274 33.39 -30.83 31.82
N GLN A 275 32.41 -30.77 32.74
CA GLN A 275 32.45 -31.57 33.97
C GLN A 275 32.36 -33.08 33.70
N ARG A 276 31.54 -33.50 32.72
CA ARG A 276 31.47 -34.91 32.31
C ARG A 276 32.79 -35.39 31.71
N GLN A 277 33.45 -34.57 30.91
CA GLN A 277 34.72 -34.90 30.28
C GLN A 277 35.85 -35.01 31.33
N TYR A 278 35.93 -34.06 32.26
CA TYR A 278 36.88 -34.12 33.39
C TYR A 278 36.69 -35.36 34.29
N GLN A 279 35.43 -35.69 34.63
CA GLN A 279 35.13 -36.88 35.44
C GLN A 279 35.39 -38.20 34.71
N GLN A 280 35.45 -38.19 33.38
CA GLN A 280 35.76 -39.35 32.57
C GLN A 280 37.29 -39.53 32.48
N GLU A 281 38.03 -38.44 32.27
CA GLU A 281 39.50 -38.45 32.30
C GLU A 281 40.07 -38.85 33.67
N GLU A 282 39.49 -38.37 34.78
CA GLU A 282 39.91 -38.80 36.13
C GLU A 282 39.67 -40.29 36.37
N ARG A 283 38.56 -40.85 35.86
CA ARG A 283 38.26 -42.28 35.98
C ARG A 283 39.22 -43.14 35.17
N GLU A 284 39.58 -42.69 33.98
CA GLU A 284 40.56 -43.39 33.13
C GLU A 284 41.96 -43.38 33.77
N GLN A 285 42.37 -42.25 34.38
CA GLN A 285 43.65 -42.17 35.10
C GLN A 285 43.68 -43.08 36.33
N GLN A 286 42.59 -43.16 37.10
CA GLN A 286 42.51 -44.05 38.25
C GLN A 286 42.54 -45.53 37.84
N GLN A 287 41.87 -45.90 36.73
CA GLN A 287 41.95 -47.25 36.20
C GLN A 287 43.36 -47.63 35.75
N GLN A 288 44.06 -46.73 35.04
CA GLN A 288 45.44 -46.96 34.63
C GLN A 288 46.39 -47.12 35.83
N GLN A 289 46.22 -46.34 36.89
CA GLN A 289 47.00 -46.50 38.12
C GLN A 289 46.71 -47.83 38.83
N GLN A 290 45.44 -48.25 38.87
CA GLN A 290 45.07 -49.55 39.41
C GLN A 290 45.68 -50.71 38.60
N GLU A 291 45.60 -50.66 37.27
CA GLU A 291 46.21 -51.67 36.40
C GLU A 291 47.73 -51.73 36.56
N GLN A 292 48.41 -50.59 36.65
CA GLN A 292 49.84 -50.55 36.94
C GLN A 292 50.18 -51.14 38.31
N SER A 293 49.37 -50.85 39.34
CA SER A 293 49.58 -51.41 40.69
C SER A 293 49.44 -52.94 40.71
N LEU A 294 48.45 -53.49 40.01
CA LEU A 294 48.21 -54.93 39.89
C LEU A 294 49.34 -55.64 39.12
N GLN A 295 49.86 -55.02 38.06
CA GLN A 295 51.01 -55.56 37.32
C GLN A 295 52.29 -55.57 38.19
N ILE A 296 52.52 -54.54 39.01
CA ILE A 296 53.66 -54.51 39.94
C ILE A 296 53.53 -55.62 40.98
N GLU A 297 52.31 -55.86 41.49
CA GLU A 297 52.04 -56.90 42.48
C GLU A 297 52.23 -58.32 41.91
N GLU A 298 51.77 -58.58 40.69
CA GLU A 298 52.02 -59.84 39.97
C GLU A 298 53.52 -60.11 39.75
N VAL A 299 54.27 -59.11 39.29
CA VAL A 299 55.72 -59.24 39.06
C VAL A 299 56.46 -59.51 40.38
N SER A 300 56.01 -58.90 41.48
CA SER A 300 56.57 -59.14 42.81
C SER A 300 56.30 -60.57 43.32
N ASN A 301 55.08 -61.09 43.12
CA ASN A 301 54.68 -62.45 43.49
C ASN A 301 55.43 -63.51 42.68
N VAL A 302 55.60 -63.30 41.36
CA VAL A 302 56.40 -64.21 40.51
C VAL A 302 57.87 -64.26 40.95
N ARG A 303 58.46 -63.12 41.36
CA ARG A 303 59.83 -63.07 41.90
C ARG A 303 59.94 -63.77 43.26
N ALA A 304 58.93 -63.65 44.13
CA ALA A 304 58.89 -64.33 45.42
C ALA A 304 58.77 -65.87 45.27
N ILE A 305 57.96 -66.33 44.32
CA ILE A 305 57.83 -67.76 43.98
C ILE A 305 59.16 -68.31 43.45
N ARG A 306 59.82 -67.61 42.51
CA ARG A 306 61.14 -68.03 41.99
C ARG A 306 62.22 -68.14 43.08
N LYS A 307 62.25 -67.23 44.05
CA LYS A 307 63.16 -67.28 45.21
C LYS A 307 62.85 -68.43 46.19
N ARG A 308 61.60 -68.86 46.31
CA ARG A 308 61.23 -70.06 47.11
C ARG A 308 61.64 -71.35 46.41
N VAL A 309 61.44 -71.44 45.09
CA VAL A 309 61.84 -72.61 44.29
C VAL A 309 63.38 -72.80 44.29
N SER A 310 64.17 -71.72 44.27
CA SER A 310 65.63 -71.82 44.36
C SER A 310 66.18 -72.22 45.74
N LYS A 311 65.37 -72.15 46.81
CA LYS A 311 65.75 -72.58 48.17
C LYS A 311 65.37 -74.02 48.49
N LEU A 312 64.60 -74.68 47.62
CA LEU A 312 64.17 -76.08 47.78
C LEU A 312 65.05 -77.08 47.02
N ASN A 313 66.01 -76.61 46.21
CA ASN A 313 66.94 -77.42 45.41
C ASN A 313 68.40 -77.36 45.90
N VAL A 314 68.62 -77.17 47.20
CA VAL A 314 69.94 -77.35 47.85
C VAL A 314 69.78 -78.34 49.01
#